data_AF-A0A9W6G9A8-F1
#
_entry.id   AF-A0A9W6G9A8-F1
#
_cell.length_a   1.000
_cell.length_b   1.000
_cell.length_c   1.000
_cell.angle_alpha   90.00
_cell.angle_beta   90.00
_cell.angle_gamma   90.00
#
_symmetry.space_group_name_H-M   'P 1'
#
loop_
_entity.id
_entity.type
_entity.pdbx_description
1 polymer ?
#
loop_
_entity_poly.entity_id
_entity_poly.type
_entity_poly.pdbx_seq_one_letter_code
_entity_poly.pdbx_strand_id
1 'polypeptide(L)'
;MNELRESILSVGVADPETAVSVHALLGSDPDLLALAGDLPQRRSAVDAWVKTMFLRPEGPFLEIAASAVEDALGEAPDKAVDETLAAITTRPRTPYDLRAVTGLAEADLDVLLPHLEAAGLVRADANPLDPEAPFWTMDHRFARFHYAMLAEHLPRWRRGYITDKLWRMTHARYDRYVCRPEFHRLAREWALNDPAAAQTTRVTVPDPRFRQLRTIELAAWNAAGEPIALGTIRWKFQMVERQLKRLRYVKRLLGDPKARLYCIAPRVEAAITADPDPDLFVIGPAQLLRRGANESANAPETAPNGDLHPISRLVGAQTRRVG
;
A
#
# COMPACT_ATOMS: atom_id res chain seq x y z
N MET A 1 10.41 15.15 -1.80
CA MET A 1 11.04 13.81 -1.86
C MET A 1 9.97 12.82 -1.41
N ASN A 2 9.75 11.73 -2.13
CA ASN A 2 8.72 10.74 -1.78
C ASN A 2 9.32 9.73 -0.79
N GLU A 3 9.15 10.01 0.50
CA GLU A 3 9.67 9.22 1.62
C GLU A 3 9.21 7.76 1.56
N LEU A 4 7.94 7.50 1.21
CA LEU A 4 7.43 6.14 1.12
C LEU A 4 8.05 5.38 -0.05
N ARG A 5 8.25 6.02 -1.21
CA ARG A 5 8.92 5.41 -2.36
C ARG A 5 10.33 4.97 -1.97
N GLU A 6 11.11 5.86 -1.35
CA GLU A 6 12.47 5.51 -0.94
C GLU A 6 12.47 4.41 0.14
N SER A 7 11.51 4.44 1.07
CA SER A 7 11.31 3.38 2.06
C SER A 7 10.93 2.04 1.42
N ILE A 8 10.11 2.01 0.36
CA ILE A 8 9.81 0.76 -0.36
C ILE A 8 11.04 0.26 -1.14
N LEU A 9 11.81 1.17 -1.76
CA LEU A 9 13.01 0.81 -2.50
C LEU A 9 14.12 0.27 -1.60
N SER A 10 14.23 0.75 -0.35
CA SER A 10 15.28 0.30 0.58
C SER A 10 15.12 -1.14 1.05
N VAL A 11 13.95 -1.76 0.85
CA VAL A 11 13.72 -3.20 1.05
C VAL A 11 14.60 -4.07 0.14
N GLY A 12 15.11 -3.53 -0.97
CA GLY A 12 16.05 -4.23 -1.84
C GLY A 12 15.42 -5.30 -2.75
N VAL A 13 14.11 -5.23 -2.98
CA VAL A 13 13.38 -6.13 -3.88
C VAL A 13 13.15 -5.44 -5.23
N ALA A 14 13.60 -6.06 -6.32
CA ALA A 14 13.56 -5.45 -7.66
C ALA A 14 12.16 -5.44 -8.30
N ASP A 15 11.35 -6.49 -8.08
CA ASP A 15 9.99 -6.56 -8.63
C ASP A 15 9.07 -5.57 -7.89
N PRO A 16 8.48 -4.55 -8.56
CA PRO A 16 7.71 -3.50 -7.90
C PRO A 16 6.48 -4.01 -7.12
N GLU A 17 5.78 -5.02 -7.65
CA GLU A 17 4.64 -5.60 -6.94
C GLU A 17 5.10 -6.31 -5.66
N THR A 18 6.23 -7.02 -5.73
CA THR A 18 6.80 -7.72 -4.57
C THR A 18 7.35 -6.76 -3.53
N ALA A 19 8.04 -5.69 -3.95
CA ALA A 19 8.56 -4.66 -3.04
C ALA A 19 7.44 -4.03 -2.19
N VAL A 20 6.33 -3.63 -2.83
CA VAL A 20 5.15 -3.10 -2.13
C VAL A 20 4.55 -4.15 -1.18
N SER A 21 4.47 -5.43 -1.58
CA SER A 21 3.95 -6.50 -0.73
C SER A 21 4.80 -6.77 0.51
N VAL A 22 6.13 -6.74 0.38
CA VAL A 22 7.06 -6.91 1.51
C VAL A 22 6.99 -5.70 2.44
N HIS A 23 7.07 -4.49 1.87
CA HIS A 23 6.99 -3.26 2.63
C HIS A 23 5.65 -3.10 3.36
N ALA A 24 4.54 -3.54 2.76
CA ALA A 24 3.22 -3.54 3.40
C ALA A 24 3.20 -4.29 4.75
N LEU A 25 4.07 -5.29 4.91
CA LEU A 25 4.20 -6.09 6.13
C LEU A 25 5.28 -5.57 7.07
N LEU A 26 6.49 -5.33 6.56
CA LEU A 26 7.69 -5.06 7.37
C LEU A 26 8.09 -3.58 7.42
N GLY A 27 7.53 -2.76 6.54
CA GLY A 27 8.07 -1.44 6.27
C GLY A 27 9.50 -1.52 5.72
N SER A 28 10.35 -0.63 6.20
CA SER A 28 11.79 -0.58 5.87
C SER A 28 12.67 -0.71 7.11
N ASP A 29 12.16 -1.34 8.17
CA ASP A 29 12.88 -1.53 9.43
C ASP A 29 13.99 -2.58 9.21
N PRO A 30 15.27 -2.22 9.45
CA PRO A 30 16.40 -3.12 9.18
C PRO A 30 16.38 -4.38 10.05
N ASP A 31 15.91 -4.30 11.29
CA ASP A 31 15.86 -5.43 12.22
C ASP A 31 14.75 -6.41 11.79
N LEU A 32 13.59 -5.88 11.38
CA LEU A 32 12.51 -6.72 10.82
C LEU A 32 12.91 -7.35 9.49
N LEU A 33 13.62 -6.63 8.62
CA LEU A 33 14.13 -7.17 7.36
C LEU A 33 15.19 -8.25 7.60
N ALA A 34 16.10 -8.05 8.56
CA ALA A 34 17.09 -9.05 8.95
C ALA A 34 16.42 -10.30 9.55
N LEU A 35 15.43 -10.12 10.43
CA LEU A 35 14.63 -11.22 10.99
C LEU A 35 13.85 -11.98 9.89
N ALA A 36 13.45 -11.29 8.83
CA ALA A 36 12.77 -11.92 7.70
C ALA A 36 13.70 -12.75 6.80
N GLY A 37 15.02 -12.54 6.87
CA GLY A 37 16.02 -13.23 6.05
C GLY A 37 15.78 -13.01 4.55
N ASP A 38 15.82 -14.11 3.78
CA ASP A 38 15.64 -14.06 2.33
C ASP A 38 14.24 -13.58 1.94
N LEU A 39 14.19 -12.39 1.34
CA LEU A 39 12.95 -11.79 0.85
C LEU A 39 12.53 -12.40 -0.50
N PRO A 40 11.22 -12.53 -0.76
CA PRO A 40 10.74 -12.97 -2.06
C PRO A 40 11.16 -11.96 -3.13
N GLN A 41 11.73 -12.46 -4.24
CA GLN A 41 12.21 -11.62 -5.35
C GLN A 41 11.19 -11.46 -6.49
N ARG A 42 10.06 -12.17 -6.41
CA ARG A 42 9.00 -12.17 -7.42
C ARG A 42 7.63 -12.38 -6.80
N ARG A 43 6.59 -11.84 -7.43
CA ARG A 43 5.24 -11.81 -6.85
C ARG A 43 4.68 -13.20 -6.55
N SER A 44 5.03 -14.19 -7.37
CA SER A 44 4.61 -15.60 -7.18
C SER A 44 5.22 -16.28 -5.95
N ALA A 45 6.29 -15.73 -5.37
CA ALA A 45 6.94 -16.28 -4.17
C ALA A 45 6.38 -15.70 -2.86
N VAL A 46 5.69 -14.55 -2.92
CA VAL A 46 5.14 -13.85 -1.74
C VAL A 46 4.23 -14.76 -0.91
N ASP A 47 3.34 -15.51 -1.55
CA ASP A 47 2.40 -16.38 -0.84
C ASP A 47 3.10 -17.46 0.00
N ALA A 48 4.18 -18.06 -0.51
CA ALA A 48 4.96 -19.06 0.22
C ALA A 48 5.73 -18.43 1.39
N TRP A 49 6.28 -17.24 1.15
CA TRP A 49 7.00 -16.46 2.16
C TRP A 49 6.08 -16.00 3.30
N VAL A 50 4.93 -15.39 3.00
CA VAL A 50 3.95 -14.97 4.02
C VAL A 50 3.49 -16.14 4.88
N LYS A 51 3.18 -17.28 4.26
CA LYS A 51 2.79 -18.48 5.01
C LYS A 51 3.88 -18.90 5.99
N THR A 52 5.13 -18.91 5.55
CA THR A 52 6.27 -19.36 6.35
C THR A 52 6.60 -18.38 7.48
N MET A 53 6.58 -17.09 7.18
CA MET A 53 7.09 -16.06 8.08
C MET A 53 6.03 -15.51 9.05
N PHE A 54 4.76 -15.46 8.63
CA PHE A 54 3.69 -14.79 9.38
C PHE A 54 2.54 -15.70 9.83
N LEU A 55 2.35 -16.87 9.20
CA LEU A 55 1.15 -17.70 9.42
C LEU A 55 1.45 -19.09 9.97
N ARG A 56 2.72 -19.50 10.03
CA ARG A 56 3.14 -20.72 10.72
C ARG A 56 3.43 -20.40 12.18
N PRO A 57 3.13 -21.33 13.11
CA PRO A 57 3.44 -21.15 14.53
C PRO A 57 4.93 -20.90 14.79
N GLU A 58 5.79 -21.50 13.97
CA GLU A 58 7.25 -21.36 14.08
C GLU A 58 7.77 -20.12 13.33
N GLY A 59 6.91 -19.40 12.62
CA GLY A 59 7.26 -18.19 11.88
C GLY A 59 7.53 -17.02 12.83
N PRO A 60 8.57 -16.21 12.59
CA PRO A 60 9.01 -15.19 13.54
C PRO A 60 7.99 -14.06 13.75
N PHE A 61 7.07 -13.82 12.80
CA PHE A 61 6.15 -12.68 12.87
C PHE A 61 4.74 -13.03 13.32
N LEU A 62 4.40 -14.31 13.53
CA LEU A 62 3.03 -14.67 13.91
C LEU A 62 2.66 -14.05 15.26
N GLU A 63 3.52 -14.20 16.27
CA GLU A 63 3.24 -13.65 17.60
C GLU A 63 3.46 -12.14 17.65
N ILE A 64 4.46 -11.59 16.95
CA ILE A 64 4.65 -10.13 16.80
C ILE A 64 3.36 -9.49 16.25
N ALA A 65 2.75 -10.09 15.23
CA ALA A 65 1.48 -9.60 14.71
C ALA A 65 0.28 -9.90 15.63
N ALA A 66 0.32 -10.99 16.40
CA ALA A 66 -0.74 -11.31 17.34
C ALA A 66 -0.81 -10.34 18.52
N SER A 67 0.34 -9.88 19.03
CA SER A 67 0.46 -8.96 20.17
C SER A 67 0.51 -7.49 19.79
N ALA A 68 0.69 -7.14 18.50
CA ALA A 68 0.94 -5.78 18.05
C ALA A 68 0.01 -4.68 18.60
N VAL A 69 -1.27 -4.99 18.84
CA VAL A 69 -2.22 -4.02 19.40
C VAL A 69 -1.98 -3.83 20.90
N GLU A 70 -1.83 -4.92 21.63
CA GLU A 70 -1.53 -4.91 23.06
C GLU A 70 -0.18 -4.22 23.32
N ASP A 71 0.83 -4.52 22.52
CA ASP A 71 2.16 -3.89 22.61
C ASP A 71 2.09 -2.37 22.37
N ALA A 72 1.26 -1.92 21.43
CA ALA A 72 1.09 -0.50 21.11
C ALA A 72 0.30 0.27 22.18
N LEU A 73 -0.70 -0.38 22.81
CA LEU A 73 -1.52 0.23 23.86
C LEU A 73 -0.89 0.13 25.25
N GLY A 74 -0.04 -0.87 25.47
CA GLY A 74 0.46 -1.25 26.80
C GLY A 74 -0.54 -2.05 27.64
N GLU A 75 -1.68 -2.43 27.05
CA GLU A 75 -2.73 -3.23 27.69
C GLU A 75 -3.52 -4.03 26.65
N ALA A 76 -4.19 -5.10 27.11
CA ALA A 76 -4.99 -5.93 26.22
C ALA A 76 -6.17 -5.12 25.63
N PRO A 77 -6.38 -5.16 24.30
CA PRO A 77 -7.48 -4.44 23.68
C PRO A 77 -8.82 -4.95 24.16
N ASP A 78 -9.72 -4.02 24.47
CA ASP A 78 -11.10 -4.36 24.76
C ASP A 78 -11.92 -4.57 23.47
N LYS A 79 -13.20 -4.92 23.65
CA LYS A 79 -14.11 -5.15 22.54
C LYS A 79 -14.30 -3.92 21.65
N ALA A 80 -14.33 -2.71 22.21
CA ALA A 80 -14.55 -1.48 21.45
C ALA A 80 -13.34 -1.16 20.56
N VAL A 81 -12.13 -1.39 21.08
CA VAL A 81 -10.87 -1.34 20.31
C VAL A 81 -10.91 -2.35 19.17
N ASP A 82 -11.19 -3.63 19.47
CA ASP A 82 -11.21 -4.70 18.48
C ASP A 82 -12.19 -4.43 17.33
N GLU A 83 -13.42 -4.04 17.65
CA GLU A 83 -14.46 -3.75 16.65
C GLU A 83 -14.10 -2.54 15.79
N THR A 84 -13.52 -1.49 16.40
CA THR A 84 -13.11 -0.27 15.69
C THR A 84 -11.95 -0.53 14.74
N LEU A 85 -10.88 -1.20 15.22
CA LEU A 85 -9.71 -1.51 14.41
C LEU A 85 -10.04 -2.52 13.29
N ALA A 86 -10.90 -3.50 13.56
CA ALA A 86 -11.43 -4.40 12.52
C ALA A 86 -12.21 -3.61 11.45
N ALA A 87 -13.08 -2.68 11.86
CA ALA A 87 -13.86 -1.86 10.95
C ALA A 87 -12.98 -0.96 10.06
N ILE A 88 -11.96 -0.32 10.63
CA ILE A 88 -11.00 0.55 9.91
C ILE A 88 -10.10 -0.27 8.96
N THR A 89 -9.71 -1.49 9.35
CA THR A 89 -8.90 -2.37 8.50
C THR A 89 -9.60 -2.73 7.18
N THR A 90 -10.93 -2.84 7.18
CA THR A 90 -11.69 -3.14 5.95
C THR A 90 -11.69 -1.99 4.94
N ARG A 91 -11.77 -0.74 5.43
CA ARG A 91 -11.73 0.50 4.67
C ARG A 91 -11.55 1.68 5.63
N PRO A 92 -10.94 2.80 5.18
CA PRO A 92 -11.02 4.06 5.91
C PRO A 92 -12.47 4.48 6.18
N ARG A 93 -12.72 5.03 7.38
CA ARG A 93 -14.07 5.33 7.91
C ARG A 93 -14.11 6.71 8.54
N THR A 94 -15.22 7.42 8.41
CA THR A 94 -15.50 8.61 9.22
C THR A 94 -16.02 8.20 10.61
N PRO A 95 -16.07 9.11 11.61
CA PRO A 95 -16.71 8.83 12.90
C PRO A 95 -18.16 8.35 12.74
N TYR A 96 -18.93 8.96 11.83
CA TYR A 96 -20.30 8.53 11.50
C TYR A 96 -20.35 7.07 10.99
N ASP A 97 -19.47 6.72 10.05
CA ASP A 97 -19.34 5.36 9.52
C ASP A 97 -18.99 4.32 10.61
N LEU A 98 -18.21 4.73 11.61
CA LEU A 98 -17.82 3.89 12.74
C LEU A 98 -18.99 3.64 13.68
N ARG A 99 -19.69 4.70 14.13
CA ARG A 99 -20.91 4.57 14.94
C ARG A 99 -21.91 3.62 14.31
N ALA A 100 -22.13 3.76 13.01
CA ALA A 100 -23.09 2.95 12.28
C ALA A 100 -22.71 1.45 12.22
N VAL A 101 -21.42 1.10 12.28
CA VAL A 101 -20.97 -0.29 12.16
C VAL A 101 -20.61 -0.95 13.50
N THR A 102 -20.14 -0.17 14.48
CA THR A 102 -19.77 -0.68 15.81
C THR A 102 -20.90 -0.50 16.83
N GLY A 103 -21.80 0.45 16.62
CA GLY A 103 -22.84 0.81 17.60
C GLY A 103 -22.32 1.63 18.78
N LEU A 104 -21.05 2.05 18.76
CA LEU A 104 -20.47 2.91 19.80
C LEU A 104 -21.12 4.29 19.83
N ALA A 105 -21.19 4.88 21.02
CA ALA A 105 -21.64 6.26 21.15
C ALA A 105 -20.59 7.23 20.58
N GLU A 106 -21.04 8.44 20.25
CA GLU A 106 -20.15 9.49 19.74
C GLU A 106 -19.07 9.86 20.75
N ALA A 107 -19.47 10.10 22.01
CA ALA A 107 -18.55 10.40 23.10
C ALA A 107 -17.49 9.31 23.34
N ASP A 108 -17.84 8.02 23.09
CA ASP A 108 -16.87 6.93 23.23
C ASP A 108 -15.83 6.99 22.11
N LEU A 109 -16.24 7.27 20.87
CA LEU A 109 -15.34 7.42 19.73
C LEU A 109 -14.44 8.65 19.84
N ASP A 110 -14.96 9.75 20.39
CA ASP A 110 -14.21 10.99 20.62
C ASP A 110 -13.05 10.79 21.60
N VAL A 111 -13.15 9.81 22.51
CA VAL A 111 -12.06 9.42 23.41
C VAL A 111 -11.18 8.35 22.77
N LEU A 112 -11.80 7.34 22.15
CA LEU A 112 -11.10 6.17 21.62
C LEU A 112 -10.18 6.52 20.44
N LEU A 113 -10.65 7.29 19.47
CA LEU A 113 -9.88 7.54 18.23
C LEU A 113 -8.59 8.33 18.47
N PRO A 114 -8.58 9.42 19.27
CA PRO A 114 -7.34 10.09 19.65
C PRO A 114 -6.38 9.18 20.44
N HIS A 115 -6.90 8.30 21.29
CA HIS A 115 -6.07 7.34 22.02
C HIS A 115 -5.38 6.32 21.07
N LEU A 116 -6.13 5.77 20.13
CA LEU A 116 -5.59 4.87 19.10
C LEU A 116 -4.59 5.58 18.17
N GLU A 117 -4.81 6.86 17.88
CA GLU A 117 -3.88 7.69 17.10
C GLU A 117 -2.58 7.95 17.86
N ALA A 118 -2.67 8.30 19.15
CA ALA A 118 -1.51 8.49 20.01
C ALA A 118 -0.66 7.21 20.15
N ALA A 119 -1.29 6.04 20.12
CA ALA A 119 -0.62 4.73 20.07
C ALA A 119 -0.06 4.38 18.68
N GLY A 120 -0.24 5.23 17.66
CA GLY A 120 0.22 4.99 16.28
C GLY A 120 -0.55 3.88 15.55
N LEU A 121 -1.69 3.43 16.08
CA LEU A 121 -2.50 2.37 15.46
C LEU A 121 -3.29 2.90 14.27
N VAL A 122 -3.83 4.11 14.39
CA VAL A 122 -4.62 4.77 13.35
C VAL A 122 -4.10 6.18 13.09
N ARG A 123 -4.59 6.79 12.01
CA ARG A 123 -4.39 8.21 11.72
C ARG A 123 -5.63 8.82 11.10
N ALA A 124 -5.82 10.13 11.32
CA ALA A 124 -6.83 10.91 10.65
C ALA A 124 -6.33 11.42 9.27
N ASP A 125 -6.86 10.86 8.17
CA ASP A 125 -6.66 11.40 6.83
C ASP A 125 -7.71 12.49 6.53
N ALA A 126 -7.31 13.60 5.91
CA ALA A 126 -8.20 14.70 5.58
C ALA A 126 -9.40 14.28 4.70
N ASN A 127 -10.57 14.88 4.97
CA ASN A 127 -11.79 14.73 4.17
C ASN A 127 -12.22 16.10 3.59
N PRO A 128 -11.75 16.48 2.39
CA PRO A 128 -11.94 17.83 1.86
C PRO A 128 -13.39 18.26 1.63
N LEU A 129 -14.31 17.30 1.53
CA LEU A 129 -15.74 17.59 1.35
C LEU A 129 -16.51 17.70 2.67
N ASP A 130 -15.89 17.27 3.78
CA ASP A 130 -16.46 17.34 5.12
C ASP A 130 -15.30 17.39 6.14
N PRO A 131 -14.67 18.57 6.33
CA PRO A 131 -13.45 18.71 7.13
C PRO A 131 -13.58 18.28 8.60
N GLU A 132 -14.79 18.37 9.16
CA GLU A 132 -15.09 17.95 10.53
C GLU A 132 -15.18 16.43 10.68
N ALA A 133 -15.20 15.68 9.57
CA ALA A 133 -15.33 14.23 9.56
C ALA A 133 -14.14 13.57 8.81
N PRO A 134 -12.94 13.52 9.41
CA PRO A 134 -11.78 12.91 8.78
C PRO A 134 -11.98 11.41 8.53
N PHE A 135 -11.19 10.84 7.61
CA PHE A 135 -11.14 9.40 7.39
C PHE A 135 -10.08 8.78 8.31
N TRP A 136 -10.53 8.00 9.28
CA TRP A 136 -9.66 7.17 10.10
C TRP A 136 -9.16 5.97 9.31
N THR A 137 -7.84 5.80 9.28
CA THR A 137 -7.13 4.75 8.54
C THR A 137 -6.17 4.01 9.47
N MET A 138 -6.07 2.69 9.34
CA MET A 138 -5.11 1.86 10.06
C MET A 138 -3.69 2.19 9.59
N ASP A 139 -2.82 2.65 10.48
CA ASP A 139 -1.43 3.01 10.15
C ASP A 139 -0.44 1.91 10.53
N HIS A 140 -0.65 1.25 11.68
CA HIS A 140 0.24 0.20 12.18
C HIS A 140 0.16 -1.10 11.37
N ARG A 141 1.29 -1.54 10.79
CA ARG A 141 1.36 -2.66 9.83
C ARG A 141 1.00 -4.01 10.43
N PHE A 142 1.58 -4.34 11.58
CA PHE A 142 1.30 -5.62 12.24
C PHE A 142 -0.13 -5.71 12.78
N ALA A 143 -0.66 -4.65 13.41
CA ALA A 143 -2.09 -4.55 13.74
C ALA A 143 -2.99 -4.67 12.50
N ARG A 144 -2.63 -4.02 11.38
CA ARG A 144 -3.36 -4.20 10.10
C ARG A 144 -3.36 -5.67 9.66
N PHE A 145 -2.22 -6.34 9.72
CA PHE A 145 -2.11 -7.76 9.39
C PHE A 145 -2.93 -8.63 10.36
N HIS A 146 -2.90 -8.31 11.66
CA HIS A 146 -3.68 -8.98 12.69
C HIS A 146 -5.17 -9.02 12.34
N TYR A 147 -5.80 -7.86 12.18
CA TYR A 147 -7.24 -7.79 11.88
C TYR A 147 -7.57 -8.26 10.46
N ALA A 148 -6.65 -8.13 9.50
CA ALA A 148 -6.87 -8.59 8.15
C ALA A 148 -6.86 -10.12 8.03
N MET A 149 -5.93 -10.79 8.74
CA MET A 149 -5.56 -12.18 8.49
C MET A 149 -5.63 -13.08 9.72
N LEU A 150 -5.26 -12.60 10.91
CA LEU A 150 -5.07 -13.43 12.09
C LEU A 150 -6.30 -13.50 12.98
N ALA A 151 -6.85 -12.36 13.40
CA ALA A 151 -7.83 -12.25 14.49
C ALA A 151 -8.93 -13.32 14.46
N GLU A 152 -9.62 -13.46 13.32
CA GLU A 152 -10.74 -14.39 13.14
C GLU A 152 -10.35 -15.88 13.32
N HIS A 153 -9.09 -16.22 13.06
CA HIS A 153 -8.61 -17.61 13.00
C HIS A 153 -7.30 -17.83 13.77
N LEU A 154 -6.94 -16.93 14.70
CA LEU A 154 -5.65 -16.97 15.39
C LEU A 154 -5.37 -18.32 16.08
N PRO A 155 -6.34 -18.94 16.80
CA PRO A 155 -6.13 -20.27 17.37
C PRO A 155 -5.86 -21.36 16.32
N ARG A 156 -6.36 -21.21 15.09
CA ARG A 156 -6.09 -22.15 13.99
C ARG A 156 -4.72 -21.92 13.37
N TRP A 157 -4.30 -20.66 13.21
CA TRP A 157 -2.96 -20.32 12.75
C TRP A 157 -1.90 -20.85 13.71
N ARG A 158 -2.07 -20.63 15.02
CA ARG A 158 -1.17 -21.15 16.08
C ARG A 158 -1.05 -22.67 16.13
N ARG A 159 -1.99 -23.42 15.55
CA ARG A 159 -1.89 -24.89 15.45
C ARG A 159 -1.19 -25.37 14.18
N GLY A 160 -1.05 -24.54 13.14
CA GLY A 160 -0.28 -24.83 11.92
C GLY A 160 -0.81 -25.90 10.94
N TYR A 161 -1.62 -26.86 11.38
CA TYR A 161 -1.99 -28.05 10.56
C TYR A 161 -2.84 -27.76 9.30
N ILE A 162 -3.44 -26.57 9.19
CA ILE A 162 -4.29 -26.17 8.05
C ILE A 162 -3.84 -24.86 7.40
N THR A 163 -2.60 -24.41 7.61
CA THR A 163 -2.12 -23.12 7.09
C THR A 163 -2.34 -22.97 5.59
N ASP A 164 -2.06 -23.99 4.78
CA ASP A 164 -2.31 -23.93 3.33
C ASP A 164 -3.79 -23.86 2.96
N LYS A 165 -4.64 -24.62 3.67
CA LYS A 165 -6.09 -24.60 3.45
C LYS A 165 -6.66 -23.24 3.80
N LEU A 166 -6.26 -22.69 4.95
CA LEU A 166 -6.75 -21.42 5.45
C LEU A 166 -6.24 -20.27 4.58
N TRP A 167 -4.97 -20.29 4.16
CA TRP A 167 -4.43 -19.33 3.19
C TRP A 167 -5.22 -19.31 1.89
N ARG A 168 -5.54 -20.47 1.28
CA ARG A 168 -6.34 -20.48 0.04
C ARG A 168 -7.68 -19.74 0.20
N MET A 169 -8.32 -19.87 1.36
CA MET A 169 -9.59 -19.20 1.67
C MET A 169 -9.43 -17.71 1.96
N THR A 170 -8.31 -17.30 2.57
CA THR A 170 -8.13 -15.94 3.09
C THR A 170 -7.16 -15.08 2.30
N HIS A 171 -6.38 -15.61 1.35
CA HIS A 171 -5.32 -14.86 0.67
C HIS A 171 -5.83 -13.59 -0.05
N ALA A 172 -7.08 -13.60 -0.52
CA ALA A 172 -7.69 -12.40 -1.11
C ALA A 172 -7.80 -11.24 -0.11
N ARG A 173 -7.91 -11.53 1.19
CA ARG A 173 -7.89 -10.54 2.28
C ARG A 173 -6.50 -9.92 2.42
N TYR A 174 -5.42 -10.69 2.29
CA TYR A 174 -4.05 -10.18 2.33
C TYR A 174 -3.83 -9.11 1.26
N ASP A 175 -4.18 -9.40 0.00
CA ASP A 175 -4.04 -8.40 -1.07
C ASP A 175 -4.94 -7.17 -0.84
N ARG A 176 -6.16 -7.39 -0.35
CA ARG A 176 -7.17 -6.33 -0.22
C ARG A 176 -6.95 -5.40 0.98
N TYR A 177 -6.50 -5.94 2.11
CA TYR A 177 -6.46 -5.24 3.39
C TYR A 177 -5.04 -5.02 3.91
N VAL A 178 -4.02 -5.71 3.37
CA VAL A 178 -2.61 -5.51 3.76
C VAL A 178 -1.86 -4.77 2.66
N CYS A 179 -1.78 -5.33 1.45
CA CYS A 179 -0.99 -4.74 0.36
C CYS A 179 -1.64 -3.49 -0.25
N ARG A 180 -2.95 -3.53 -0.50
CA ARG A 180 -3.66 -2.45 -1.20
C ARG A 180 -3.59 -1.09 -0.46
N PRO A 181 -3.76 -1.00 0.88
CA PRO A 181 -3.56 0.27 1.58
C PRO A 181 -2.18 0.88 1.35
N GLU A 182 -1.12 0.06 1.31
CA GLU A 182 0.23 0.53 1.03
C GLU A 182 0.35 1.10 -0.38
N PHE A 183 -0.18 0.36 -1.36
CA PHE A 183 -0.21 0.81 -2.75
C PHE A 183 -1.03 2.10 -2.93
N HIS A 184 -2.12 2.27 -2.16
CA HIS A 184 -2.90 3.50 -2.17
C HIS A 184 -2.11 4.69 -1.59
N ARG A 185 -1.38 4.48 -0.49
CA ARG A 185 -0.53 5.52 0.12
C ARG A 185 0.57 5.94 -0.85
N LEU A 186 1.26 4.97 -1.48
CA LEU A 186 2.28 5.23 -2.50
C LEU A 186 1.72 6.06 -3.67
N ALA A 187 0.54 5.71 -4.17
CA ALA A 187 -0.10 6.44 -5.25
C ALA A 187 -0.48 7.88 -4.88
N ARG A 188 -0.93 8.12 -3.64
CA ARG A 188 -1.24 9.47 -3.12
C ARG A 188 0.03 10.30 -2.97
N GLU A 189 1.06 9.74 -2.37
CA GLU A 189 2.34 10.44 -2.22
C GLU A 189 3.01 10.73 -3.57
N TRP A 190 2.87 9.82 -4.54
CA TRP A 190 3.32 10.07 -5.91
C TRP A 190 2.57 11.26 -6.54
N ALA A 191 1.25 11.33 -6.37
CA ALA A 191 0.45 12.43 -6.90
C ALA A 191 0.72 13.77 -6.18
N LEU A 192 1.17 13.73 -4.93
CA LEU A 192 1.57 14.91 -4.15
C LEU A 192 2.88 15.52 -4.67
N ASN A 193 3.68 14.79 -5.45
CA ASN A 193 4.87 15.35 -6.11
C ASN A 193 4.54 16.31 -7.26
N ASP A 194 3.27 16.42 -7.65
CA ASP A 194 2.87 17.46 -8.58
C ASP A 194 3.03 18.84 -7.93
N PRO A 195 3.74 19.80 -8.54
CA PRO A 195 3.98 21.12 -7.93
C PRO A 195 2.70 21.92 -7.63
N ALA A 196 1.59 21.62 -8.30
CA ALA A 196 0.31 22.26 -8.03
C ALA A 196 -0.49 21.56 -6.91
N ALA A 197 -0.08 20.36 -6.48
CA ALA A 197 -0.73 19.64 -5.40
C ALA A 197 -0.33 20.20 -4.04
N ALA A 198 -1.31 20.64 -3.27
CA ALA A 198 -1.14 21.01 -1.86
C ALA A 198 -1.49 19.83 -0.94
N GLN A 199 -2.43 18.97 -1.36
CA GLN A 199 -2.87 17.83 -0.58
C GLN A 199 -3.33 16.68 -1.48
N THR A 200 -3.21 15.45 -0.98
CA THR A 200 -3.80 14.25 -1.60
C THR A 200 -4.55 13.42 -0.59
N THR A 201 -5.71 12.90 -0.97
CA THR A 201 -6.54 12.07 -0.09
C THR A 201 -7.50 11.20 -0.90
N ARG A 202 -8.30 10.38 -0.22
CA ARG A 202 -9.50 9.75 -0.78
C ARG A 202 -10.64 10.77 -0.74
N VAL A 203 -11.59 10.66 -1.66
CA VAL A 203 -12.83 11.44 -1.60
C VAL A 203 -14.05 10.55 -1.74
N THR A 204 -15.11 10.89 -1.01
CA THR A 204 -16.42 10.25 -1.07
C THR A 204 -17.46 11.27 -1.51
N VAL A 205 -18.04 11.06 -2.70
CA VAL A 205 -18.94 12.01 -3.35
C VAL A 205 -20.37 11.47 -3.33
N PRO A 206 -21.37 12.25 -2.85
CA PRO A 206 -22.78 11.88 -2.96
C PRO A 206 -23.23 11.75 -4.43
N ASP A 207 -23.90 10.65 -4.74
CA ASP A 207 -24.50 10.39 -6.05
C ASP A 207 -26.03 10.40 -5.91
N PRO A 208 -26.68 11.57 -6.09
CA PRO A 208 -28.11 11.73 -5.85
C PRO A 208 -28.96 10.87 -6.80
N ARG A 209 -28.46 10.62 -8.03
CA ARG A 209 -29.16 9.81 -9.02
C ARG A 209 -29.35 8.37 -8.56
N PHE A 210 -28.33 7.79 -7.92
CA PHE A 210 -28.37 6.41 -7.46
C PHE A 210 -28.45 6.26 -5.95
N ARG A 211 -28.65 7.37 -5.22
CA ARG A 211 -28.75 7.43 -3.74
C ARG A 211 -27.66 6.65 -3.03
N GLN A 212 -26.42 6.83 -3.46
CA GLN A 212 -25.26 6.14 -2.89
C GLN A 212 -24.06 7.07 -2.79
N LEU A 213 -23.06 6.67 -2.02
CA LEU A 213 -21.78 7.35 -1.95
C LEU A 213 -20.81 6.73 -2.97
N ARG A 214 -20.06 7.58 -3.69
CA ARG A 214 -19.04 7.17 -4.65
C ARG A 214 -17.66 7.49 -4.13
N THR A 215 -16.85 6.47 -3.95
CA THR A 215 -15.48 6.64 -3.47
C THR A 215 -14.48 6.63 -4.61
N ILE A 216 -13.59 7.63 -4.61
CA ILE A 216 -12.35 7.67 -5.38
C ILE A 216 -11.19 7.54 -4.39
N GLU A 217 -10.20 6.71 -4.73
CA GLU A 217 -9.11 6.39 -3.81
C GLU A 217 -8.01 7.46 -3.79
N LEU A 218 -7.93 8.27 -4.84
CA LEU A 218 -7.00 9.38 -5.02
C LEU A 218 -7.73 10.62 -5.54
N ALA A 219 -7.61 11.72 -4.82
CA ALA A 219 -7.90 13.07 -5.30
C ALA A 219 -6.74 13.96 -4.85
N ALA A 220 -6.17 14.71 -5.78
CA ALA A 220 -5.17 15.73 -5.51
C ALA A 220 -5.83 17.10 -5.63
N TRP A 221 -5.55 17.98 -4.69
CA TRP A 221 -6.13 19.32 -4.62
C TRP A 221 -5.03 20.37 -4.57
N ASN A 222 -5.28 21.52 -5.18
CA ASN A 222 -4.40 22.68 -5.05
C ASN A 222 -4.65 23.46 -3.74
N ALA A 223 -3.84 24.48 -3.49
CA ALA A 223 -3.97 25.32 -2.30
C ALA A 223 -5.29 26.13 -2.26
N ALA A 224 -5.96 26.31 -3.41
CA ALA A 224 -7.26 26.95 -3.49
C ALA A 224 -8.43 25.99 -3.20
N GLY A 225 -8.15 24.72 -2.92
CA GLY A 225 -9.20 23.72 -2.65
C GLY A 225 -9.89 23.19 -3.90
N GLU A 226 -9.25 23.29 -5.08
CA GLU A 226 -9.79 22.77 -6.34
C GLU A 226 -9.16 21.41 -6.69
N PRO A 227 -9.94 20.43 -7.20
CA PRO A 227 -9.39 19.16 -7.66
C PRO A 227 -8.53 19.35 -8.91
N ILE A 228 -7.26 18.95 -8.85
CA ILE A 228 -6.34 18.99 -9.99
C ILE A 228 -6.08 17.60 -10.58
N ALA A 229 -6.39 16.55 -9.82
CA ALA A 229 -6.39 15.18 -10.33
C ALA A 229 -7.33 14.28 -9.55
N LEU A 230 -7.89 13.28 -10.23
CA LEU A 230 -8.77 12.25 -9.68
C LEU A 230 -8.29 10.88 -10.15
N GLY A 231 -8.25 9.89 -9.25
CA GLY A 231 -7.63 8.61 -9.54
C GLY A 231 -8.34 7.39 -8.98
N THR A 232 -8.51 6.38 -9.82
CA THR A 232 -8.94 5.05 -9.41
C THR A 232 -7.73 4.14 -9.29
N ILE A 233 -7.60 3.45 -8.15
CA ILE A 233 -6.44 2.60 -7.84
C ILE A 233 -6.90 1.14 -7.75
N ARG A 234 -6.13 0.23 -8.34
CA ARG A 234 -6.37 -1.22 -8.25
C ARG A 234 -5.07 -1.95 -7.93
N TRP A 235 -5.12 -2.79 -6.89
CA TRP A 235 -4.06 -3.72 -6.56
C TRP A 235 -4.43 -5.13 -6.99
N LYS A 236 -3.47 -5.90 -7.55
CA LYS A 236 -3.59 -7.29 -8.07
C LYS A 236 -4.58 -7.52 -9.22
N PHE A 237 -5.67 -6.78 -9.27
CA PHE A 237 -6.70 -6.89 -10.30
C PHE A 237 -6.39 -6.04 -11.53
N GLN A 238 -6.73 -6.57 -12.70
CA GLN A 238 -6.80 -5.77 -13.91
C GLN A 238 -7.85 -4.67 -13.76
N MET A 239 -7.45 -3.44 -14.10
CA MET A 239 -8.38 -2.33 -14.24
C MET A 239 -9.10 -2.45 -15.58
N VAL A 240 -10.42 -2.34 -15.55
CA VAL A 240 -11.29 -2.47 -16.73
C VAL A 240 -12.03 -1.16 -16.99
N GLU A 241 -12.53 -1.00 -18.21
CA GLU A 241 -13.16 0.24 -18.70
C GLU A 241 -14.27 0.78 -17.75
N ARG A 242 -14.98 -0.11 -17.05
CA ARG A 242 -15.99 0.27 -16.04
C ARG A 242 -15.44 1.20 -14.96
N GLN A 243 -14.19 1.03 -14.52
CA GLN A 243 -13.59 1.92 -13.52
C GLN A 243 -13.30 3.31 -14.09
N LEU A 244 -12.86 3.41 -15.35
CA LEU A 244 -12.68 4.70 -16.02
C LEU A 244 -14.01 5.43 -16.21
N LYS A 245 -15.06 4.72 -16.64
CA LYS A 245 -16.43 5.26 -16.73
C LYS A 245 -16.92 5.79 -15.39
N ARG A 246 -16.67 5.06 -14.29
CA ARG A 246 -16.99 5.51 -12.93
C ARG A 246 -16.19 6.75 -12.54
N LEU A 247 -14.90 6.80 -12.85
CA LEU A 247 -14.03 7.94 -12.54
C LEU A 247 -14.52 9.22 -13.23
N ARG A 248 -14.81 9.15 -14.54
CA ARG A 248 -15.40 10.25 -15.32
C ARG A 248 -16.78 10.67 -14.79
N TYR A 249 -17.59 9.71 -14.36
CA TYR A 249 -18.88 10.02 -13.75
C TYR A 249 -18.75 10.81 -12.45
N VAL A 250 -17.81 10.41 -11.58
CA VAL A 250 -17.58 11.15 -10.33
C VAL A 250 -16.95 12.53 -10.60
N LYS A 251 -16.07 12.67 -11.60
CA LYS A 251 -15.59 13.98 -12.07
C LYS A 251 -16.77 14.92 -12.39
N ARG A 252 -17.79 14.43 -13.11
CA ARG A 252 -19.02 15.19 -13.37
C ARG A 252 -19.83 15.52 -12.12
N LEU A 253 -19.91 14.60 -11.15
CA LEU A 253 -20.58 14.88 -9.87
C LEU A 253 -19.89 16.02 -9.08
N LEU A 254 -18.58 16.20 -9.28
CA LEU A 254 -17.79 17.29 -8.70
C LEU A 254 -17.84 18.59 -9.52
N GLY A 255 -18.77 18.72 -10.48
CA GLY A 255 -18.88 19.93 -11.32
C GLY A 255 -17.94 19.95 -12.53
N ASP A 256 -17.41 18.79 -12.92
CA ASP A 256 -16.48 18.61 -14.06
C ASP A 256 -15.23 19.50 -14.00
N PRO A 257 -14.45 19.46 -12.89
CA PRO A 257 -13.27 20.28 -12.71
C PRO A 257 -12.22 19.97 -13.79
N LYS A 258 -11.31 20.91 -14.06
CA LYS A 258 -10.15 20.68 -14.93
C LYS A 258 -9.09 19.82 -14.23
N ALA A 259 -9.43 18.56 -14.01
CA ALA A 259 -8.64 17.58 -13.28
C ALA A 259 -8.16 16.47 -14.21
N ARG A 260 -6.88 16.10 -14.09
CA ARG A 260 -6.30 14.92 -14.72
C ARG A 260 -6.91 13.64 -14.16
N LEU A 261 -6.99 12.60 -14.96
CA LEU A 261 -7.51 11.30 -14.57
C LEU A 261 -6.37 10.28 -14.44
N TYR A 262 -6.30 9.61 -13.29
CA TYR A 262 -5.31 8.59 -13.00
C TYR A 262 -5.93 7.19 -12.92
N CYS A 263 -5.45 6.29 -13.78
CA CYS A 263 -5.74 4.87 -13.76
C CYS A 263 -4.49 4.14 -13.25
N ILE A 264 -4.43 3.90 -11.94
CA ILE A 264 -3.25 3.35 -11.26
C ILE A 264 -3.44 1.87 -10.97
N ALA A 265 -2.72 0.98 -11.65
CA ALA A 265 -2.79 -0.46 -11.43
C ALA A 265 -1.58 -1.22 -12.02
N PRO A 266 -1.27 -2.42 -11.50
CA PRO A 266 -0.30 -3.32 -12.15
C PRO A 266 -0.70 -3.72 -13.57
N ARG A 267 -2.01 -3.85 -13.83
CA ARG A 267 -2.57 -4.34 -15.09
C ARG A 267 -3.77 -3.49 -15.48
N VAL A 268 -3.86 -3.10 -16.75
CA VAL A 268 -4.92 -2.24 -17.29
C VAL A 268 -5.37 -2.79 -18.64
N GLU A 269 -6.68 -2.75 -18.88
CA GLU A 269 -7.29 -3.15 -20.16
C GLU A 269 -6.87 -2.22 -21.31
N ALA A 270 -6.66 -2.80 -22.50
CA ALA A 270 -6.22 -2.06 -23.69
C ALA A 270 -7.13 -0.88 -24.05
N ALA A 271 -8.45 -0.99 -23.79
CA ALA A 271 -9.40 0.09 -24.03
C ALA A 271 -9.12 1.36 -23.21
N ILE A 272 -8.57 1.23 -21.99
CA ILE A 272 -8.17 2.39 -21.17
C ILE A 272 -6.87 2.98 -21.72
N THR A 273 -5.92 2.15 -22.13
CA THR A 273 -4.63 2.62 -22.71
C THR A 273 -4.80 3.27 -24.07
N ALA A 274 -5.79 2.84 -24.85
CA ALA A 274 -6.13 3.39 -26.16
C ALA A 274 -7.13 4.56 -26.11
N ASP A 275 -7.55 4.97 -24.91
CA ASP A 275 -8.50 6.07 -24.76
C ASP A 275 -7.85 7.39 -25.22
N PRO A 276 -8.51 8.19 -26.07
CA PRO A 276 -7.92 9.37 -26.70
C PRO A 276 -7.83 10.60 -25.80
N ASP A 277 -8.35 10.52 -24.56
CA ASP A 277 -8.35 11.61 -23.59
C ASP A 277 -6.92 11.98 -23.16
N PRO A 278 -6.40 13.17 -23.52
CA PRO A 278 -5.03 13.56 -23.22
C PRO A 278 -4.79 13.81 -21.72
N ASP A 279 -5.87 13.98 -20.94
CA ASP A 279 -5.79 14.18 -19.49
C ASP A 279 -5.87 12.85 -18.72
N LEU A 280 -5.95 11.70 -19.42
CA LEU A 280 -5.92 10.38 -18.82
C LEU A 280 -4.51 9.79 -18.81
N PHE A 281 -4.05 9.39 -17.62
CA PHE A 281 -2.76 8.73 -17.45
C PHE A 281 -2.93 7.35 -16.84
N VAL A 282 -2.26 6.37 -17.44
CA VAL A 282 -2.16 5.00 -16.93
C VAL A 282 -0.81 4.82 -16.25
N ILE A 283 -0.84 4.40 -14.97
CA ILE A 283 0.35 4.35 -14.12
C ILE A 283 0.46 2.97 -13.46
N GLY A 284 1.58 2.30 -13.70
CA GLY A 284 1.93 1.03 -13.06
C GLY A 284 2.84 1.18 -11.82
N PRO A 285 3.00 0.11 -11.01
CA PRO A 285 3.88 0.11 -9.85
C PRO A 285 5.34 0.53 -10.16
N ALA A 286 5.88 0.08 -11.30
CA ALA A 286 7.23 0.46 -11.73
C ALA A 286 7.38 1.99 -11.97
N GLN A 287 6.31 2.66 -12.42
CA GLN A 287 6.31 4.12 -12.61
C GLN A 287 6.19 4.85 -11.27
N LEU A 288 5.40 4.34 -10.32
CA LEU A 288 5.32 4.91 -8.97
C LEU A 288 6.65 4.82 -8.22
N LEU A 289 7.40 3.74 -8.43
CA LEU A 289 8.70 3.51 -7.79
C LEU A 289 9.89 4.12 -8.54
N ARG A 290 9.66 4.76 -9.69
CA ARG A 290 10.75 5.39 -10.45
C ARG A 290 11.26 6.63 -9.70
N ARG A 291 12.57 6.72 -9.48
CA ARG A 291 13.24 7.96 -9.06
C ARG A 291 13.17 8.99 -10.19
N GLY A 292 12.95 10.26 -9.87
CA GLY A 292 12.87 11.32 -10.89
C GLY A 292 14.18 11.46 -11.66
N ALA A 293 14.12 11.91 -12.91
CA ALA A 293 15.31 12.08 -13.77
C ALA A 293 16.37 13.04 -13.17
N ASN A 294 15.97 13.95 -12.27
CA ASN A 294 16.88 14.85 -11.56
C ASN A 294 17.47 14.24 -10.26
N GLU A 295 16.99 13.08 -9.80
CA GLU A 295 17.47 12.44 -8.56
C GLU A 295 18.65 11.49 -8.81
N SER A 296 18.92 11.13 -10.08
CA SER A 296 20.05 10.28 -10.47
C SER A 296 21.40 11.01 -10.39
N ALA A 297 21.41 12.34 -10.26
CA ALA A 297 22.61 13.16 -10.23
C ALA A 297 23.27 13.28 -8.83
N ASN A 298 22.58 12.83 -7.77
CA ASN A 298 23.05 12.93 -6.38
C ASN A 298 23.28 11.55 -5.71
N ALA A 299 23.45 10.49 -6.50
CA ALA A 299 24.04 9.27 -5.95
C ALA A 299 25.49 9.58 -5.56
N PRO A 300 25.96 9.23 -4.34
CA PRO A 300 27.36 9.37 -4.00
C PRO A 300 28.18 8.56 -5.00
N GLU A 301 29.12 9.22 -5.65
CA GLU A 301 30.13 8.62 -6.51
C GLU A 301 30.89 7.59 -5.67
N THR A 302 30.54 6.32 -5.83
CA THR A 302 31.33 5.22 -5.28
C THR A 302 32.62 5.15 -6.10
N ALA A 303 33.67 5.75 -5.52
CA ALA A 303 35.06 5.70 -5.96
C ALA A 303 35.63 4.27 -5.94
N PRO A 304 36.89 4.09 -6.36
CA PRO A 304 37.45 4.23 -7.70
C PRO A 304 37.66 2.85 -8.35
N ASN A 305 37.87 2.83 -9.66
CA ASN A 305 38.34 1.65 -10.39
C ASN A 305 39.59 1.08 -9.70
N GLY A 306 39.44 -0.07 -9.07
CA GLY A 306 40.56 -0.85 -8.55
C GLY A 306 41.41 -1.34 -9.72
N ASP A 307 42.68 -0.98 -9.67
CA ASP A 307 43.75 -1.45 -10.54
C ASP A 307 43.72 -2.97 -10.72
N LEU A 308 43.40 -3.43 -11.92
CA LEU A 308 43.78 -4.76 -12.38
C LEU A 308 45.17 -4.64 -13.00
N HIS A 309 46.19 -4.99 -12.22
CA HIS A 309 47.57 -5.12 -12.69
C HIS A 309 47.69 -6.26 -13.74
N PRO A 310 48.59 -6.13 -14.74
CA PRO A 310 48.60 -6.98 -15.92
C PRO A 310 49.65 -8.09 -15.79
N ILE A 311 49.23 -9.33 -15.60
CA ILE A 311 50.09 -10.50 -15.86
C ILE A 311 49.25 -11.57 -16.56
N SER A 312 49.25 -11.52 -17.89
CA SER A 312 49.24 -12.69 -18.79
C SER A 312 49.24 -12.23 -20.25
N ARG A 313 50.40 -11.75 -20.69
CA ARG A 313 50.80 -11.78 -22.10
C ARG A 313 52.22 -12.27 -22.14
N LEU A 314 52.39 -13.56 -22.45
CA LEU A 314 53.56 -14.18 -23.06
C LEU A 314 53.36 -15.69 -22.96
N VAL A 315 52.89 -16.32 -24.03
CA VAL A 315 53.61 -17.39 -24.77
C VAL A 315 52.88 -17.53 -26.10
N GLY A 316 53.55 -17.14 -27.18
CA GLY A 316 53.15 -17.46 -28.53
C GLY A 316 53.66 -18.84 -28.96
N ALA A 317 52.94 -19.40 -29.93
CA ALA A 317 53.39 -20.35 -30.95
C ALA A 317 54.04 -21.67 -30.50
N GLN A 318 53.39 -22.80 -30.81
CA GLN A 318 53.87 -23.65 -31.90
C GLN A 318 52.85 -24.73 -32.31
N THR A 319 52.68 -24.79 -33.62
CA THR A 319 52.21 -25.86 -34.50
C THR A 319 52.49 -27.30 -34.05
N ARG A 320 51.50 -28.18 -34.20
CA ARG A 320 51.63 -29.46 -34.92
C ARG A 320 50.27 -30.07 -35.29
N ARG A 321 50.04 -30.24 -36.60
CA ARG A 321 49.21 -31.32 -37.14
C ARG A 321 50.02 -32.63 -37.09
N VAL A 322 49.33 -33.75 -36.96
CA VAL A 322 49.30 -34.96 -37.81
C VAL A 322 49.00 -36.16 -36.92
N GLY A 323 47.98 -36.95 -37.29
CA GLY A 323 47.66 -38.26 -36.72
C GLY A 323 46.18 -38.42 -36.48
#